data_AF-A0A2M7FD73-F1
#
_entry.id   AF-A0A2M7FD73-F1
#
_cell.length_a   1.000
_cell.length_b   1.000
_cell.length_c   1.000
_cell.angle_alpha   90.00
_cell.angle_beta   90.00
_cell.angle_gamma   90.00
#
_symmetry.space_group_name_H-M   'P 1'
#
loop_
_entity.id
_entity.type
_entity.pdbx_description
1 polymer ?
#
loop_
_entity_poly.entity_id
_entity_poly.type
_entity_poly.pdbx_seq_one_letter_code
_entity_poly.pdbx_strand_id
1 'polypeptide(L)'
;WVYCWDQDQNKMVLAQAKNPRMTGRDKQLWGVYADKDSVLCTGEHKFLVYEKGWVQAKDLVPGDSVVALNKGAIRHSDGFVMPELCGGITRSNAAHHRNSQQNDNSSENLQCLPIGEHARLHRKMEEKTGFALFTDEQRRSMEDARLRGVLA
;
A
#
# COMPACT_ATOMS: atom_id res chain seq x y z
N TRP A 1 6.97 1.78 10.43
CA TRP A 1 5.56 2.00 10.80
C TRP A 1 4.66 1.19 9.87
N VAL A 2 3.50 0.76 10.35
CA VAL A 2 2.53 -0.04 9.58
C VAL A 2 1.18 0.65 9.55
N TYR A 3 0.48 0.52 8.42
CA TYR A 3 -0.91 0.94 8.31
C TYR A 3 -1.80 -0.06 9.05
N CYS A 4 -2.69 0.45 9.88
CA CYS A 4 -3.62 -0.35 10.68
C CYS A 4 -5.04 0.18 10.56
N TRP A 5 -6.01 -0.70 10.77
CA TRP A 5 -7.42 -0.32 10.91
C TRP A 5 -7.74 -0.18 12.39
N ASP A 6 -8.18 1.01 12.81
CA ASP A 6 -8.73 1.27 14.14
C ASP A 6 -10.24 1.00 14.11
N GLN A 7 -10.69 -0.01 14.87
CA GLN A 7 -12.10 -0.41 14.91
C GLN A 7 -12.97 0.57 15.71
N ASP A 8 -12.43 1.23 16.73
CA ASP A 8 -13.18 2.15 17.59
C ASP A 8 -13.43 3.47 16.86
N GLN A 9 -12.42 3.93 16.13
CA GLN A 9 -12.49 5.16 15.33
C GLN A 9 -12.95 4.92 13.90
N ASN A 10 -13.14 3.65 13.52
CA ASN A 10 -13.55 3.19 12.19
C ASN A 10 -12.73 3.85 11.06
N LYS A 11 -11.42 3.95 11.24
CA LYS A 11 -10.52 4.65 10.32
C LYS A 11 -9.14 3.99 10.24
N MET A 12 -8.42 4.34 9.18
CA MET A 12 -7.02 3.97 9.02
C MET A 12 -6.12 4.82 9.94
N VAL A 13 -5.11 4.20 10.55
CA VAL A 13 -4.11 4.86 11.39
C VAL A 13 -2.71 4.31 11.11
N LEU A 14 -1.67 5.10 11.41
CA LEU A 14 -0.30 4.62 11.49
C LEU A 14 -0.03 4.09 12.91
N ALA A 15 0.57 2.90 12.99
CA ALA A 15 1.06 2.35 14.26
C ALA A 15 2.49 1.84 14.11
N GLN A 16 3.25 1.88 15.21
CA GLN A 16 4.55 1.21 15.26
C GLN A 16 4.37 -0.28 15.55
N ALA A 17 5.01 -1.13 14.74
CA ALA A 17 5.11 -2.55 15.05
C ALA A 17 6.08 -2.74 16.23
N LYS A 18 5.56 -3.20 17.38
CA LYS A 18 6.34 -3.25 18.63
C LYS A 18 7.11 -4.54 18.85
N ASN A 19 6.71 -5.64 18.23
CA ASN A 19 7.27 -6.97 18.53
C ASN A 19 7.35 -7.88 17.29
N PRO A 20 8.11 -7.48 16.24
CA PRO A 20 8.38 -8.35 15.11
C PRO A 20 9.25 -9.52 15.55
N ARG A 21 8.75 -10.75 15.39
CA ARG A 21 9.51 -11.96 15.74
C ARG A 21 9.12 -13.12 14.84
N MET A 22 10.06 -14.03 14.62
CA MET A 22 9.78 -15.31 13.97
C MET A 22 8.95 -16.19 14.92
N THR A 23 7.71 -16.51 14.54
CA THR A 23 6.78 -17.30 15.36
C THR A 23 6.84 -18.81 15.10
N GLY A 24 7.77 -19.25 14.25
CA GLY A 24 8.08 -20.66 13.95
C GLY A 24 8.63 -20.86 12.54
N ARG A 25 9.04 -22.09 12.22
CA ARG A 25 9.51 -22.56 10.91
C ARG A 25 8.68 -23.77 10.47
N ASP A 26 8.70 -24.10 9.18
CA ASP A 26 8.10 -25.31 8.60
C ASP A 26 6.63 -25.53 9.01
N LYS A 27 5.85 -24.45 9.05
CA LYS A 27 4.42 -24.50 9.35
C LYS A 27 3.62 -24.73 8.09
N GLN A 28 2.50 -25.45 8.22
CA GLN A 28 1.48 -25.48 7.17
C GLN A 28 0.98 -24.06 6.90
N LEU A 29 0.95 -23.71 5.61
CA LEU A 29 0.50 -22.40 5.13
C LEU A 29 -0.83 -22.55 4.40
N TRP A 30 -1.65 -21.52 4.52
CA TRP A 30 -2.92 -21.34 3.83
C TRP A 30 -2.76 -20.18 2.85
N GLY A 31 -3.09 -20.45 1.58
CA GLY A 31 -3.22 -19.41 0.57
C GLY A 31 -4.65 -18.87 0.60
N VAL A 32 -4.80 -17.62 1.01
CA VAL A 32 -6.09 -16.91 0.97
C VAL A 32 -6.11 -16.08 -0.31
N TYR A 33 -7.08 -16.36 -1.18
CA TYR A 33 -7.24 -15.70 -2.47
C TYR A 33 -8.45 -14.76 -2.40
N ALA A 34 -8.21 -13.49 -2.67
CA ALA A 34 -9.25 -12.49 -2.90
C ALA A 34 -9.30 -12.15 -4.41
N ASP A 35 -10.27 -11.35 -4.81
CA ASP A 35 -10.52 -11.04 -6.24
C ASP A 35 -9.31 -10.43 -6.96
N LYS A 36 -8.45 -9.69 -6.26
CA LYS A 36 -7.34 -8.93 -6.85
C LYS A 36 -5.97 -9.22 -6.24
N ASP A 37 -5.93 -9.96 -5.13
CA ASP A 37 -4.73 -10.18 -4.35
C ASP A 37 -4.79 -11.50 -3.62
N SER A 38 -3.64 -11.97 -3.17
CA SER A 38 -3.52 -13.19 -2.38
C SER A 38 -2.58 -12.98 -1.20
N VAL A 39 -2.86 -13.64 -0.09
CA VAL A 39 -2.02 -13.64 1.11
C VAL A 39 -1.69 -15.08 1.49
N LEU A 40 -0.40 -15.35 1.71
CA LEU A 40 0.07 -16.61 2.24
C LEU A 40 0.32 -16.46 3.75
N CYS A 41 -0.37 -17.23 4.58
CA CYS A 41 -0.29 -17.10 6.03
C CYS A 41 -0.46 -18.46 6.73
N THR A 42 -0.28 -18.52 8.04
CA THR A 42 -0.61 -19.72 8.84
C THR A 42 -2.13 -19.81 9.05
N GLY A 43 -2.67 -21.01 9.25
CA GLY A 43 -4.12 -21.23 9.42
C GLY A 43 -4.75 -20.46 10.58
N GLU A 44 -3.98 -20.21 11.64
CA GLU A 44 -4.41 -19.44 12.83
C GLU A 44 -4.43 -17.91 12.61
N HIS A 45 -3.88 -17.41 11.49
CA HIS A 45 -3.85 -15.98 11.17
C HIS A 45 -5.28 -15.49 10.98
N LYS A 46 -5.65 -14.40 11.65
CA LYS A 46 -7.03 -13.89 11.64
C LYS A 46 -7.19 -12.77 10.62
N PHE A 47 -8.28 -12.83 9.88
CA PHE A 47 -8.75 -11.78 9.00
C PHE A 47 -10.01 -11.16 9.60
N LEU A 48 -10.16 -9.85 9.44
CA LEU A 48 -11.41 -9.18 9.76
C LEU A 48 -12.35 -9.37 8.57
N VAL A 49 -13.50 -9.98 8.79
CA VAL A 49 -14.53 -10.28 7.78
C VAL A 49 -15.76 -9.44 8.08
N TYR A 50 -16.35 -8.83 7.04
CA TYR A 50 -17.59 -8.08 7.20
C TYR A 50 -18.68 -8.97 7.81
N GLU A 51 -19.44 -8.44 8.77
CA GLU A 51 -20.53 -9.12 9.50
C GLU A 51 -20.12 -10.30 10.40
N LYS A 52 -18.94 -10.90 10.20
CA LYS A 52 -18.45 -12.06 10.97
C LYS A 52 -17.34 -11.72 11.98
N GLY A 53 -16.74 -10.54 11.88
CA GLY A 53 -15.63 -10.14 12.76
C GLY A 53 -14.33 -10.90 12.45
N TRP A 54 -13.56 -11.27 13.47
CA TRP A 54 -12.27 -11.92 13.28
C TRP A 54 -12.40 -13.43 13.04
N VAL A 55 -12.06 -13.86 11.83
CA VAL A 55 -12.12 -15.27 11.38
C VAL A 55 -10.71 -15.78 11.09
N GLN A 56 -10.39 -17.03 11.45
CA GLN A 56 -9.08 -17.62 11.15
C GLN A 56 -8.99 -18.01 9.67
N ALA A 57 -7.78 -17.96 9.09
CA ALA A 57 -7.54 -18.26 7.69
C ALA A 57 -8.05 -19.65 7.28
N LYS A 58 -7.91 -20.64 8.16
CA LYS A 58 -8.38 -22.02 7.92
C LYS A 58 -9.91 -22.18 7.92
N ASP A 59 -10.63 -21.21 8.50
CA ASP A 59 -12.09 -21.22 8.66
C ASP A 59 -12.80 -20.28 7.67
N LEU A 60 -12.05 -19.58 6.82
CA LEU A 60 -12.60 -18.75 5.75
C LEU A 60 -13.31 -19.63 4.71
N VAL A 61 -14.45 -19.14 4.23
CA VAL A 61 -15.21 -19.81 3.16
C VAL A 61 -15.32 -18.91 1.92
N PRO A 62 -15.35 -19.48 0.70
CA PRO A 62 -15.61 -18.70 -0.51
C PRO A 62 -16.89 -17.86 -0.37
N GLY A 63 -16.79 -16.58 -0.72
CA GLY A 63 -17.86 -15.60 -0.51
C GLY A 63 -17.68 -14.71 0.73
N ASP A 64 -16.78 -15.07 1.65
CA ASP A 64 -16.43 -14.18 2.76
C ASP A 64 -15.78 -12.90 2.26
N SER A 65 -16.33 -11.77 2.69
CA SER A 65 -15.80 -10.45 2.35
C SER A 65 -14.82 -10.00 3.43
N VAL A 66 -13.52 -10.12 3.13
CA VAL A 66 -12.45 -9.67 4.02
C VAL A 66 -12.30 -8.15 3.94
N VAL A 67 -12.08 -7.51 5.09
CA VAL A 67 -11.77 -6.08 5.18
C VAL A 67 -10.37 -5.85 4.64
N ALA A 68 -10.28 -5.20 3.48
CA ALA A 68 -9.03 -4.76 2.88
C ALA A 68 -8.75 -3.29 3.20
N LEU A 69 -7.46 -2.94 3.30
CA LEU A 69 -6.97 -1.57 3.55
C LEU A 69 -7.22 -0.60 2.36
N ASN A 70 -7.93 -1.04 1.33
CA ASN A 70 -8.20 -0.27 0.12
C ASN A 70 -9.26 0.82 0.32
N LYS A 71 -10.02 0.80 1.44
CA LYS A 71 -10.96 1.86 1.79
C LYS A 71 -10.21 3.03 2.43
N GLY A 72 -9.63 3.90 1.59
CA GLY A 72 -8.97 5.14 2.01
C GLY A 72 -7.51 5.26 1.62
N ALA A 73 -6.83 4.13 1.34
CA ALA A 73 -5.48 4.15 0.79
C ALA A 73 -5.52 4.51 -0.71
N ILE A 74 -4.79 5.56 -1.10
CA ILE A 74 -4.61 5.88 -2.51
C ILE A 74 -3.38 5.11 -3.00
N ARG A 75 -3.59 4.26 -4.01
CA ARG A 75 -2.50 3.58 -4.73
C ARG A 75 -1.72 4.63 -5.52
N HIS A 76 -0.45 4.82 -5.18
CA HIS A 76 0.49 5.70 -5.88
C HIS A 76 1.64 4.89 -6.50
N SER A 77 2.46 5.55 -7.33
CA SER A 77 3.65 4.99 -7.98
C SER A 77 4.60 4.26 -7.03
N ASP A 78 4.69 4.72 -5.78
CA ASP A 78 5.66 4.23 -4.78
C ASP A 78 5.03 3.38 -3.66
N GLY A 79 3.74 3.03 -3.79
CA GLY A 79 3.03 2.19 -2.84
C GLY A 79 1.65 2.73 -2.42
N PHE A 80 1.18 2.31 -1.25
CA PHE A 80 -0.06 2.80 -0.64
C PHE A 80 0.25 3.87 0.40
N VAL A 81 -0.43 5.02 0.32
CA VAL A 81 -0.29 6.08 1.33
C VAL A 81 -1.66 6.57 1.78
N MET A 82 -1.78 6.89 3.07
CA MET A 82 -3.00 7.48 3.64
C MET A 82 -2.99 9.00 3.43
N PRO A 83 -3.99 9.57 2.76
CA PRO A 83 -4.09 11.00 2.49
C PRO A 83 -3.92 11.88 3.73
N GLU A 84 -4.50 11.49 4.87
CA GLU A 84 -4.47 12.33 6.08
C GLU A 84 -3.06 12.52 6.65
N LEU A 85 -2.14 11.59 6.38
CA LEU A 85 -0.76 11.64 6.89
C LEU A 85 0.11 12.67 6.18
N CYS A 86 -0.34 13.14 5.02
CA CYS A 86 0.37 14.13 4.22
C CYS A 86 -0.42 15.44 4.08
N GLY A 87 -1.45 15.65 4.93
CA GLY A 87 -2.30 16.84 4.90
C GLY A 87 -3.38 16.81 3.79
N GLY A 88 -3.62 15.64 3.20
CA GLY A 88 -4.56 15.44 2.09
C GLY A 88 -3.83 15.17 0.78
N ILE A 89 -3.98 13.95 0.26
CA ILE A 89 -3.64 13.63 -1.12
C ILE A 89 -4.82 14.06 -2.02
N THR A 90 -4.54 14.91 -3.00
CA THR A 90 -5.46 15.36 -4.03
C THR A 90 -5.04 14.77 -5.38
N ARG A 91 -5.81 15.01 -6.44
CA ARG A 91 -5.40 14.66 -7.80
C ARG A 91 -4.15 15.41 -8.29
N SER A 92 -3.67 16.42 -7.56
CA SER A 92 -2.54 17.27 -7.99
C SER A 92 -1.27 17.05 -7.17
N ASN A 93 -1.29 16.22 -6.13
CA ASN A 93 -0.14 15.91 -5.31
C ASN A 93 0.02 14.38 -5.08
N ALA A 94 1.21 13.97 -4.68
CA ALA A 94 1.57 12.59 -4.40
C ALA A 94 2.43 12.54 -3.14
N ALA A 95 2.28 11.48 -2.37
CA ALA A 95 3.17 11.21 -1.24
C ALA A 95 4.54 10.73 -1.73
N HIS A 96 5.59 11.18 -1.06
CA HIS A 96 6.98 10.86 -1.35
C HIS A 96 7.71 10.53 -0.05
N HIS A 97 8.47 9.45 -0.05
CA HIS A 97 9.40 9.11 1.03
C HIS A 97 10.68 9.93 0.86
N ARG A 98 10.94 10.88 1.77
CA ARG A 98 12.10 11.78 1.72
C ARG A 98 13.43 11.04 1.65
N ASN A 99 13.54 9.91 2.34
CA ASN A 99 14.73 9.06 2.35
C ASN A 99 14.71 7.96 1.27
N SER A 100 13.68 7.93 0.41
CA SER A 100 13.47 6.92 -0.64
C SER A 100 13.33 5.47 -0.15
N GLN A 101 13.17 5.25 1.16
CA GLN A 101 12.89 3.94 1.74
C GLN A 101 11.38 3.72 1.77
N GLN A 102 10.87 2.95 0.81
CA GLN A 102 9.43 2.69 0.63
C GLN A 102 8.75 2.03 1.85
N ASN A 103 9.52 1.35 2.71
CA ASN A 103 9.03 0.70 3.91
C ASN A 103 9.07 1.60 5.17
N ASP A 104 9.66 2.79 5.09
CA ASP A 104 9.70 3.76 6.18
C ASP A 104 8.49 4.72 6.09
N ASN A 105 7.34 4.24 6.55
CA ASN A 105 6.11 5.03 6.59
C ASN A 105 6.01 5.97 7.81
N SER A 106 7.13 6.44 8.37
CA SER A 106 7.10 7.44 9.45
C SER A 106 6.54 8.77 8.95
N SER A 107 5.80 9.49 9.80
CA SER A 107 5.23 10.81 9.47
C SER A 107 6.30 11.81 9.07
N GLU A 108 7.50 11.69 9.65
CA GLU A 108 8.63 12.57 9.38
C GLU A 108 9.27 12.30 8.01
N ASN A 109 9.14 11.06 7.51
CA ASN A 109 9.68 10.65 6.22
C ASN A 109 8.68 10.85 5.07
N LEU A 110 7.39 10.90 5.36
CA LEU A 110 6.35 11.11 4.36
C LEU A 110 6.15 12.62 4.10
N GLN A 111 6.13 13.01 2.83
CA GLN A 111 5.72 14.36 2.42
C GLN A 111 4.82 14.34 1.20
N CYS A 112 3.88 15.27 1.11
CA CYS A 112 3.12 15.51 -0.12
C CYS A 112 3.88 16.49 -1.02
N LEU A 113 4.05 16.11 -2.29
CA LEU A 113 4.62 16.96 -3.32
C LEU A 113 3.64 17.09 -4.49
N PRO A 114 3.58 18.23 -5.19
CA PRO A 114 2.87 18.32 -6.46
C PRO A 114 3.35 17.22 -7.43
N ILE A 115 2.45 16.63 -8.21
CA ILE A 115 2.78 15.50 -9.11
C ILE A 115 3.97 15.82 -10.03
N GLY A 116 4.05 17.06 -10.53
CA GLY A 116 5.17 17.49 -11.37
C GLY A 116 6.52 17.53 -10.65
N GLU A 117 6.53 17.89 -9.36
CA GLU A 117 7.73 17.91 -8.54
C GLU A 117 8.15 16.50 -8.11
N HIS A 118 7.17 15.68 -7.70
CA HIS A 118 7.36 14.26 -7.43
C HIS A 118 7.99 13.56 -8.64
N ALA A 119 7.40 13.69 -9.83
CA ALA A 119 7.93 13.08 -11.05
C ALA A 119 9.36 13.54 -11.40
N ARG A 120 9.72 14.79 -11.12
CA ARG A 120 11.08 15.32 -11.31
C ARG A 120 12.08 14.69 -10.35
N LEU A 121 11.71 14.51 -9.08
CA LEU A 121 12.57 13.85 -8.10
C LEU A 121 12.82 12.40 -8.49
N HIS A 122 11.77 11.67 -8.87
CA HIS A 122 11.92 10.30 -9.33
C HIS A 122 12.80 10.21 -10.59
N ARG A 123 12.62 11.09 -11.58
CA ARG A 123 13.51 11.16 -12.75
C ARG A 123 14.98 11.40 -12.37
N LYS A 124 15.24 12.34 -11.45
CA LYS A 124 16.59 12.65 -10.98
C LYS A 124 17.22 11.48 -10.19
N MET A 125 16.40 10.68 -9.50
CA MET A 125 16.86 9.45 -8.85
C MET A 125 17.15 8.34 -9.85
N GLU A 126 16.32 8.16 -10.87
CA GLU A 126 16.57 7.22 -11.98
C GLU A 126 17.89 7.56 -12.70
N GLU A 127 18.13 8.84 -13.00
CA GLU A 127 19.38 9.32 -13.62
C GLU A 127 20.63 9.03 -12.76
N LYS A 128 20.49 9.13 -11.42
CA LYS A 128 21.61 8.87 -10.49
C LYS A 128 21.86 7.40 -10.21
N THR A 129 20.82 6.58 -10.16
CA THR A 129 20.90 5.19 -9.71
C THR A 129 20.87 4.19 -10.85
N GLY A 130 20.43 4.59 -12.05
CA GLY A 130 20.20 3.70 -13.19
C GLY A 130 18.99 2.77 -13.00
N PHE A 131 18.29 2.85 -11.87
CA PHE A 131 17.13 2.01 -11.56
C PHE A 131 15.86 2.74 -11.98
N ALA A 132 15.27 2.33 -13.10
CA ALA A 132 13.98 2.83 -13.55
C ALA A 132 12.86 2.29 -12.64
N LEU A 133 12.00 3.17 -12.12
CA LEU A 133 10.83 2.80 -11.30
C LEU A 133 9.73 2.15 -12.13
N PHE A 134 9.78 2.34 -13.44
CA PHE A 134 8.86 1.77 -14.41
C PHE A 134 9.66 1.08 -15.51
N THR A 135 9.16 -0.06 -15.98
CA THR A 135 9.66 -0.64 -17.23
C THR A 135 9.34 0.30 -18.39
N ASP A 136 10.09 0.22 -19.49
CA ASP A 136 9.82 1.06 -20.67
C ASP A 136 8.40 0.86 -21.23
N GLU A 137 7.85 -0.33 -21.05
CA GLU A 137 6.47 -0.65 -21.40
C GLU A 137 5.45 0.10 -20.51
N GLN A 138 5.72 0.20 -19.21
CA GLN A 138 4.90 0.99 -18.28
C GLN A 138 5.02 2.49 -18.56
N ARG A 139 6.21 2.99 -18.93
CA ARG A 139 6.39 4.39 -19.35
C ARG A 139 5.59 4.71 -20.62
N ARG A 140 5.68 3.86 -21.64
CA ARG A 140 4.92 4.02 -22.88
C ARG A 140 3.41 4.00 -22.64
N SER A 141 2.94 3.08 -21.81
CA SER A 141 1.53 2.99 -21.44
C SER A 141 1.03 4.26 -20.73
N MET A 142 1.83 4.84 -19.83
CA MET A 142 1.50 6.10 -19.16
C MET A 142 1.55 7.31 -20.10
N GLU A 143 2.51 7.38 -21.01
CA GLU A 143 2.58 8.44 -22.03
C GLU A 143 1.39 8.36 -22.99
N ASP A 144 1.02 7.16 -23.43
CA ASP A 144 -0.17 6.93 -24.27
C ASP A 144 -1.46 7.35 -23.54
N ALA A 145 -1.60 7.00 -22.26
CA ALA A 145 -2.74 7.41 -21.44
C ALA A 145 -2.82 8.93 -21.24
N ARG A 146 -1.66 9.60 -21.14
CA ARG A 146 -1.56 11.06 -21.00
C ARG A 146 -1.87 11.77 -22.33
N LEU A 147 -1.40 11.25 -23.46
CA LEU A 147 -1.72 11.74 -24.80
C LEU A 147 -3.21 11.58 -25.13
N ARG A 148 -3.85 10.54 -24.59
CA ARG A 148 -5.29 10.29 -24.72
C ARG A 148 -6.15 11.08 -23.73
N GLY A 149 -5.54 11.93 -22.88
CA GLY A 149 -6.27 12.76 -21.91
C GLY A 149 -6.94 11.99 -20.78
N VAL A 150 -6.51 10.75 -20.51
CA VAL A 150 -7.09 9.86 -19.49
C VAL A 150 -6.46 10.09 -18.11
N LEU A 151 -5.22 10.61 -18.07
CA LEU A 151 -4.54 11.06 -16.86
C LEU A 151 -4.34 12.58 -16.96
N ALA A 152 -4.95 13.32 -16.03
CA ALA A 152 -4.80 14.77 -15.88
C ALA A 152 -3.53 15.13 -15.11
#